data_AF-A0A327KVR6-F1
#
_entry.id   AF-A0A327KVR6-F1
#
_cell.length_a   1.000
_cell.length_b   1.000
_cell.length_c   1.000
_cell.angle_alpha   90.00
_cell.angle_beta   90.00
_cell.angle_gamma   90.00
#
_symmetry.space_group_name_H-M   'P 1'
#
loop_
_entity.id
_entity.type
_entity.pdbx_description
1 polymer ?
#
loop_
_entity_poly.entity_id
_entity_poly.type
_entity_poly.pdbx_seq_one_letter_code
_entity_poly.pdbx_strand_id
1 'polypeptide(L)'
;MIYEAEFWVAVAFVLLLLVLLKLGAHKTVTGALDDRTRRVQAELDEARRLRGEAEALLAEYQRRRQEAEKEAEAIVANARAEGERLQAEGKAKVEEFVVRRTKMAETKIAQAEAQAVAEVKSAAAEAAVAAAETLLTETVKGQVATKLLTDGIKDLAAKLN
;
A
#
# COMPACT_ATOMS: atom_id res chain seq x y z
N MET A 1 56.76 -26.42 92.69
CA MET A 1 55.71 -26.43 91.63
C MET A 1 55.14 -25.03 91.35
N ILE A 2 54.89 -24.17 92.35
CA ILE A 2 54.44 -22.76 92.13
C ILE A 2 55.58 -21.73 91.95
N TYR A 3 56.85 -22.14 92.12
CA TYR A 3 58.03 -21.29 91.95
C TYR A 3 58.77 -21.52 90.62
N GLU A 4 58.27 -22.44 89.78
CA GLU A 4 58.84 -22.69 88.46
C GLU A 4 58.39 -21.60 87.48
N ALA A 5 59.31 -21.11 86.65
CA ALA A 5 59.00 -20.10 85.64
C ALA A 5 57.87 -20.54 84.70
N GLU A 6 57.79 -21.84 84.41
CA GLU A 6 56.75 -22.46 83.57
C GLU A 6 55.34 -22.25 84.14
N PHE A 7 55.16 -22.27 85.47
CA PHE A 7 53.85 -22.05 86.09
C PHE A 7 53.37 -20.61 85.90
N TRP A 8 54.24 -19.62 86.10
CA TRP A 8 53.90 -18.21 85.90
C TRP A 8 53.71 -17.86 84.42
N VAL A 9 54.45 -18.50 83.51
CA VAL A 9 54.23 -18.38 82.06
C VAL A 9 52.85 -18.95 81.67
N ALA A 10 52.46 -20.10 82.22
CA ALA A 10 51.14 -20.67 81.99
C ALA A 10 50.01 -19.76 82.53
N VAL A 11 50.17 -19.18 83.72
CA VAL A 11 49.22 -18.22 84.30
C VAL A 11 49.10 -16.96 83.44
N ALA A 12 50.22 -16.39 82.99
CA ALA A 12 50.24 -15.22 82.11
C ALA A 12 49.58 -15.53 80.75
N PHE A 13 49.81 -16.72 80.19
CA PHE A 13 49.17 -17.17 78.94
C PHE A 13 47.65 -17.32 79.08
N VAL A 14 47.18 -17.91 80.18
CA VAL A 14 45.74 -18.03 80.47
C VAL A 14 45.11 -16.64 80.67
N LEU A 15 45.77 -15.74 81.40
CA LEU A 15 45.30 -14.36 81.55
C LEU A 15 45.24 -13.63 80.20
N LEU A 16 46.25 -13.81 79.32
CA LEU A 16 46.24 -13.26 77.97
C LEU A 16 45.06 -13.80 77.16
N LEU A 17 44.80 -15.12 77.20
CA LEU A 17 43.65 -15.72 76.52
C LEU A 17 42.31 -15.19 77.06
N LEU A 18 42.17 -15.04 78.37
CA LEU A 18 40.96 -14.45 78.98
C LEU A 18 40.75 -13.01 78.54
N VAL A 19 41.82 -12.22 78.47
CA VAL A 19 41.77 -10.84 77.95
C VAL A 19 41.37 -10.84 76.47
N LEU A 20 41.97 -11.69 75.63
CA LEU A 20 41.61 -11.80 74.20
C LEU A 20 40.17 -12.28 73.97
N LEU A 21 39.67 -13.19 74.81
CA LEU A 21 38.28 -13.62 74.80
C LEU A 21 37.34 -12.49 75.21
N LYS A 22 37.68 -11.72 76.25
CA LYS A 22 36.90 -10.56 76.73
C LYS A 22 36.89 -9.40 75.72
N LEU A 23 38.00 -9.15 75.04
CA LEU A 23 38.09 -8.17 73.94
C LEU A 23 37.40 -8.66 72.66
N GLY A 24 36.96 -9.92 72.61
CA GLY A 24 36.14 -10.44 71.52
C GLY A 24 36.91 -10.71 70.23
N ALA A 25 38.23 -10.92 70.29
CA ALA A 25 39.07 -11.18 69.10
C ALA A 25 38.52 -12.35 68.25
N HIS A 26 37.97 -13.38 68.89
CA HIS A 26 37.29 -14.48 68.21
C HIS A 26 36.07 -14.03 67.39
N LYS A 27 35.23 -13.12 67.93
CA LYS A 27 34.04 -12.60 67.25
C LYS A 27 34.41 -11.73 66.03
N THR A 28 35.48 -10.95 66.13
CA THR A 28 35.95 -10.12 65.01
C THR A 28 36.42 -10.98 63.84
N VAL A 29 37.16 -12.06 64.12
CA VAL A 29 37.64 -12.99 63.08
C VAL A 29 36.48 -13.76 62.45
N THR A 30 35.54 -14.29 63.24
CA THR A 30 34.37 -14.99 62.69
C THR A 30 33.45 -14.04 61.93
N GLY A 31 33.23 -12.83 62.45
CA GLY A 31 32.42 -11.80 61.78
C GLY A 31 33.00 -11.39 60.42
N ALA A 32 34.33 -11.22 60.31
CA ALA A 32 34.97 -10.90 59.04
C ALA A 32 34.82 -12.03 57.99
N LEU A 33 34.87 -13.28 58.43
CA LEU A 33 34.63 -14.46 57.57
C LEU A 33 33.16 -14.56 57.15
N ASP A 34 32.23 -14.32 58.06
CA ASP A 34 30.78 -14.31 57.79
C ASP A 34 30.42 -13.18 56.81
N ASP A 35 30.95 -11.98 57.01
CA ASP A 35 30.73 -10.84 56.12
C ASP A 35 31.28 -11.11 54.73
N ARG A 36 32.45 -11.74 54.63
CA ARG A 36 33.01 -12.15 53.33
C ARG A 36 32.12 -13.20 52.66
N THR A 37 31.64 -14.18 53.42
CA THR A 37 30.75 -15.22 52.89
C THR A 37 29.43 -14.62 52.39
N ARG A 38 28.83 -13.71 53.16
CA ARG A 38 27.61 -12.99 52.75
C ARG A 38 27.81 -12.16 51.48
N ARG A 39 28.93 -11.43 51.37
CA ARG A 39 29.26 -10.67 50.16
C ARG A 39 29.40 -11.57 48.94
N VAL A 40 30.16 -12.66 49.04
CA VAL A 40 30.33 -13.61 47.93
C VAL A 40 29.00 -14.26 47.55
N GLN A 41 28.17 -14.63 48.53
CA GLN A 41 26.85 -15.19 48.27
C GLN A 41 25.95 -14.19 47.53
N ALA A 42 25.92 -12.92 47.98
CA ALA A 42 25.17 -11.87 47.33
C ALA A 42 25.65 -11.60 45.89
N GLU A 43 26.96 -11.57 45.66
CA GLU A 43 27.54 -11.42 44.31
C GLU A 43 27.18 -12.59 43.39
N LEU A 44 27.21 -13.82 43.91
CA LEU A 44 26.83 -15.02 43.15
C LEU A 44 25.34 -15.04 42.81
N ASP A 45 24.48 -14.65 43.74
CA ASP A 45 23.04 -14.59 43.52
C ASP A 45 22.67 -13.48 42.53
N GLU A 46 23.34 -12.34 42.61
CA GLU A 46 23.20 -11.27 41.62
C GLU A 46 23.69 -11.70 40.24
N ALA A 47 24.84 -12.38 40.15
CA ALA A 47 25.34 -12.91 38.89
C ALA A 47 24.36 -13.95 38.28
N ARG A 48 23.74 -14.79 39.10
CA ARG A 48 22.70 -15.73 38.66
C ARG A 48 21.46 -15.00 38.14
N ARG A 49 21.02 -13.95 38.85
CA ARG A 49 19.88 -13.11 38.44
C ARG A 49 20.14 -12.45 37.10
N LEU A 50 21.29 -11.77 36.95
CA LEU A 50 21.70 -11.11 35.72
C LEU A 50 21.82 -12.09 34.55
N ARG A 51 22.34 -13.30 34.80
CA ARG A 51 22.40 -14.34 33.78
C ARG A 51 21.00 -14.78 33.34
N GLY A 52 20.08 -14.99 34.29
CA GLY A 52 18.70 -15.34 33.97
C GLY A 52 17.99 -14.24 33.17
N GLU A 53 18.21 -12.98 33.51
CA GLU A 53 17.69 -11.83 32.76
C GLU A 53 18.28 -11.75 31.34
N ALA A 54 19.58 -11.99 31.18
CA ALA A 54 20.22 -12.02 29.88
C ALA A 54 19.71 -13.18 29.00
N GLU A 55 19.50 -14.37 29.57
CA GLU A 55 18.92 -15.52 28.88
C GLU A 55 17.47 -15.24 28.45
N ALA A 56 16.66 -14.64 29.34
CA ALA A 56 15.28 -14.26 29.03
C ALA A 56 15.22 -13.19 27.92
N LEU A 57 16.08 -12.17 28.00
CA LEU A 57 16.19 -11.12 26.99
C LEU A 57 16.62 -11.69 25.64
N LEU A 58 17.60 -12.60 25.62
CA LEU A 58 18.05 -13.27 24.40
C LEU A 58 16.91 -14.06 23.75
N ALA A 59 16.14 -14.82 24.54
CA ALA A 59 14.98 -15.56 24.05
C ALA A 59 13.91 -14.63 23.48
N GLU A 60 13.65 -13.49 24.13
CA GLU A 60 12.72 -12.49 23.62
C GLU A 60 13.19 -11.90 22.28
N TYR A 61 14.47 -11.51 22.17
CA TYR A 61 15.04 -10.99 20.92
C TYR A 61 14.99 -12.02 19.80
N GLN A 62 15.29 -13.28 20.09
CA GLN A 62 15.19 -14.35 19.09
C GLN A 62 13.75 -14.52 18.60
N ARG A 63 12.77 -14.51 19.52
CA ARG A 63 11.35 -14.56 19.15
C ARG A 63 10.94 -13.36 18.30
N ARG A 64 11.27 -12.14 18.75
CA ARG A 64 10.99 -10.90 18.01
C ARG A 64 11.64 -10.90 16.63
N ARG A 65 12.86 -11.45 16.49
CA ARG A 65 13.53 -11.55 15.19
C ARG A 65 12.79 -12.48 14.24
N GLN A 66 12.37 -13.65 14.72
CA GLN A 66 11.57 -14.59 13.91
C GLN A 66 10.20 -14.02 13.54
N GLU A 67 9.55 -13.32 14.46
CA GLU A 67 8.29 -12.62 14.20
C GLU A 67 8.47 -11.54 13.14
N ALA A 68 9.52 -10.71 13.25
CA ALA A 68 9.84 -9.68 12.26
C ALA A 68 10.21 -10.24 10.88
N GLU A 69 10.95 -11.35 10.82
CA GLU A 69 11.27 -12.06 9.58
C GLU A 69 9.97 -12.55 8.90
N LYS A 70 9.07 -13.19 9.66
CA LYS A 70 7.76 -13.65 9.14
C LYS A 70 6.87 -12.49 8.69
N GLU A 71 6.85 -11.39 9.44
CA GLU A 71 6.08 -10.20 9.08
C GLU A 71 6.61 -9.57 7.79
N ALA A 72 7.93 -9.47 7.64
CA ALA A 72 8.56 -8.98 6.43
C ALA A 72 8.23 -9.87 5.21
N GLU A 73 8.30 -11.20 5.36
CA GLU A 73 7.89 -12.14 4.32
C GLU A 73 6.41 -11.98 3.94
N ALA A 74 5.53 -11.82 4.93
CA ALA A 74 4.11 -11.59 4.71
C ALA A 74 3.84 -10.26 3.99
N ILE A 75 4.55 -9.18 4.35
CA ILE A 75 4.47 -7.88 3.67
C ILE A 75 4.86 -8.03 2.19
N VAL A 76 5.98 -8.71 1.90
CA VAL A 76 6.44 -8.91 0.52
C VAL A 76 5.46 -9.78 -0.27
N ALA A 77 4.93 -10.84 0.33
CA ALA A 77 3.94 -11.71 -0.31
C ALA A 77 2.65 -10.94 -0.64
N ASN A 78 2.13 -10.16 0.32
CA ASN A 78 0.94 -9.33 0.13
C ASN A 78 1.17 -8.25 -0.94
N ALA A 79 2.34 -7.60 -0.94
CA ALA A 79 2.68 -6.60 -1.95
C ALA A 79 2.73 -7.19 -3.36
N ARG A 80 3.26 -8.41 -3.51
CA ARG A 80 3.28 -9.13 -4.80
C ARG A 80 1.87 -9.49 -5.27
N ALA A 81 1.06 -10.10 -4.39
CA ALA A 81 -0.31 -10.48 -4.70
C ALA A 81 -1.16 -9.25 -5.09
N GLU A 82 -1.01 -8.15 -4.35
CA GLU A 82 -1.71 -6.90 -4.65
C GLU A 82 -1.23 -6.27 -5.96
N GLY A 83 0.08 -6.33 -6.24
CA GLY A 83 0.66 -5.89 -7.51
C GLY A 83 0.10 -6.68 -8.71
N GLU A 84 0.01 -8.01 -8.59
CA GLU A 84 -0.59 -8.87 -9.61
C GLU A 84 -2.08 -8.57 -9.82
N ARG A 85 -2.83 -8.36 -8.72
CA ARG A 85 -4.25 -7.98 -8.76
C ARG A 85 -4.45 -6.64 -9.48
N LEU A 86 -3.66 -5.63 -9.11
CA LEU A 86 -3.71 -4.30 -9.75
C LEU A 86 -3.30 -4.37 -11.22
N GLN A 87 -2.32 -5.19 -11.58
CA GLN A 87 -1.92 -5.38 -12.97
C GLN A 87 -3.05 -6.04 -13.78
N ALA A 88 -3.70 -7.08 -13.25
CA ALA A 88 -4.82 -7.74 -13.90
C ALA A 88 -6.01 -6.80 -14.08
N GLU A 89 -6.38 -6.06 -13.03
CA GLU A 89 -7.45 -5.06 -13.06
C GLU A 89 -7.12 -3.92 -14.05
N GLY A 90 -5.88 -3.46 -14.06
CA GLY A 90 -5.39 -2.44 -14.98
C GLY A 90 -5.47 -2.90 -16.44
N LYS A 91 -5.05 -4.14 -16.73
CA LYS A 91 -5.18 -4.73 -18.08
C LYS A 91 -6.63 -4.80 -18.53
N ALA A 92 -7.53 -5.31 -17.68
CA ALA A 92 -8.95 -5.41 -17.99
C ALA A 92 -9.57 -4.04 -18.29
N LYS A 93 -9.25 -3.01 -17.48
CA LYS A 93 -9.71 -1.63 -17.71
C LYS A 93 -9.18 -1.03 -19.01
N VAL A 94 -7.92 -1.30 -19.35
CA VAL A 94 -7.33 -0.82 -20.62
C VAL A 94 -8.00 -1.51 -21.81
N GLU A 95 -8.22 -2.82 -21.75
CA GLU A 95 -8.93 -3.56 -22.80
C GLU A 95 -10.35 -3.02 -22.99
N GLU A 96 -11.10 -2.84 -21.90
CA GLU A 96 -12.45 -2.25 -21.95
C GLU A 96 -12.41 -0.83 -22.54
N PHE A 97 -11.45 -0.01 -22.12
CA PHE A 97 -11.27 1.34 -22.63
C PHE A 97 -11.01 1.34 -24.15
N VAL A 98 -10.13 0.47 -24.63
CA VAL A 98 -9.81 0.32 -26.05
C VAL A 98 -11.05 -0.10 -26.83
N VAL A 99 -11.77 -1.14 -26.39
CA VAL A 99 -13.01 -1.60 -27.04
C VAL A 99 -14.04 -0.48 -27.14
N ARG A 100 -14.26 0.25 -26.04
CA ARG A 100 -15.18 1.39 -26.02
C ARG A 100 -14.72 2.48 -26.99
N ARG A 101 -13.42 2.77 -27.04
CA ARG A 101 -12.89 3.81 -27.92
C ARG A 101 -13.00 3.44 -29.39
N THR A 102 -12.75 2.18 -29.73
CA THR A 102 -12.92 1.64 -31.09
C THR A 102 -14.37 1.77 -31.51
N LYS A 103 -15.32 1.31 -30.69
CA LYS A 103 -16.75 1.42 -30.99
C LYS A 103 -17.21 2.87 -31.19
N MET A 104 -16.70 3.80 -30.37
CA MET A 104 -16.97 5.23 -30.56
C MET A 104 -16.40 5.77 -31.87
N ALA A 105 -15.20 5.34 -32.27
CA ALA A 105 -14.59 5.72 -33.53
C ALA A 105 -15.39 5.17 -34.72
N GLU A 106 -15.76 3.90 -34.69
CA GLU A 106 -16.62 3.25 -35.71
C GLU A 106 -17.96 3.97 -35.84
N THR A 107 -18.59 4.32 -34.72
CA THR A 107 -19.86 5.07 -34.72
C THR A 107 -19.69 6.45 -35.36
N LYS A 108 -18.59 7.14 -35.09
CA LYS A 108 -18.29 8.44 -35.71
C LYS A 108 -18.00 8.33 -37.20
N ILE A 109 -17.29 7.29 -37.63
CA ILE A 109 -17.03 7.01 -39.04
C ILE A 109 -18.36 6.76 -39.76
N ALA A 110 -19.22 5.88 -39.23
CA ALA A 110 -20.52 5.59 -39.81
C ALA A 110 -21.42 6.84 -39.91
N GLN A 111 -21.39 7.71 -38.89
CA GLN A 111 -22.10 8.99 -38.93
C GLN A 111 -21.54 9.92 -40.01
N ALA A 112 -20.21 10.02 -40.13
CA ALA A 112 -19.57 10.84 -41.15
C ALA A 112 -19.85 10.31 -42.57
N GLU A 113 -19.86 8.99 -42.77
CA GLU A 113 -20.23 8.36 -44.04
C GLU A 113 -21.68 8.66 -44.41
N ALA A 114 -22.61 8.50 -43.48
CA ALA A 114 -24.02 8.82 -43.71
C ALA A 114 -24.22 10.30 -44.06
N GLN A 115 -23.50 11.20 -43.37
CA GLN A 115 -23.51 12.63 -43.64
C GLN A 115 -22.94 12.95 -45.03
N ALA A 116 -21.80 12.38 -45.40
CA ALA A 116 -21.18 12.58 -46.71
C ALA A 116 -22.08 12.09 -47.85
N VAL A 117 -22.74 10.93 -47.69
CA VAL A 117 -23.72 10.43 -48.67
C VAL A 117 -24.92 11.36 -48.79
N ALA A 118 -25.41 11.92 -47.68
CA ALA A 118 -26.50 12.89 -47.70
C ALA A 118 -26.09 14.19 -48.43
N GLU A 119 -24.87 14.68 -48.18
CA GLU A 119 -24.32 15.88 -48.84
C GLU A 119 -24.17 15.68 -50.35
N VAL A 120 -23.63 14.53 -50.79
CA VAL A 120 -23.53 14.20 -52.22
C VAL A 120 -24.90 14.14 -52.89
N LYS A 121 -25.90 13.56 -52.21
CA LYS A 121 -27.27 13.51 -52.72
C LYS A 121 -27.90 14.90 -52.81
N SER A 122 -27.67 15.77 -51.83
CA SER A 122 -28.15 17.15 -51.85
C SER A 122 -27.53 17.92 -53.01
N ALA A 123 -26.20 17.85 -53.16
CA ALA A 123 -25.48 18.50 -54.24
C ALA A 123 -25.94 18.01 -55.63
N ALA A 124 -26.19 16.70 -55.78
CA ALA A 124 -26.72 16.14 -57.02
C ALA A 124 -28.15 16.63 -57.30
N ALA A 125 -29.01 16.73 -56.28
CA ALA A 125 -30.36 17.26 -56.42
C ALA A 125 -30.35 18.74 -56.80
N GLU A 126 -29.50 19.55 -56.15
CA GLU A 126 -29.30 20.96 -56.48
C GLU A 126 -28.80 21.15 -57.92
N ALA A 127 -27.82 20.35 -58.34
CA ALA A 127 -27.32 20.37 -59.72
C ALA A 127 -28.40 19.97 -60.73
N ALA A 128 -29.22 18.96 -60.42
CA ALA A 128 -30.32 18.54 -61.27
C ALA A 128 -31.42 19.62 -61.38
N VAL A 129 -31.75 20.29 -60.27
CA VAL A 129 -32.70 21.42 -60.24
C VAL A 129 -32.16 22.59 -61.07
N ALA A 130 -30.89 22.97 -60.90
CA ALA A 130 -30.27 24.05 -61.67
C ALA A 130 -30.21 23.75 -63.18
N ALA A 131 -29.90 22.50 -63.55
CA ALA A 131 -29.93 22.05 -64.94
C ALA A 131 -31.36 22.06 -65.51
N ALA A 132 -32.35 21.59 -64.73
CA ALA A 132 -33.75 21.63 -65.12
C ALA A 132 -34.25 23.08 -65.29
N GLU A 133 -33.90 24.00 -64.38
CA GLU A 133 -34.24 25.43 -64.46
C GLU A 133 -33.66 26.07 -65.73
N THR A 134 -32.40 25.76 -66.05
CA THR A 134 -31.73 26.26 -67.26
C THR A 134 -32.45 25.75 -68.51
N LEU A 135 -32.71 24.44 -68.59
CA LEU A 135 -33.42 23.82 -69.71
C LEU A 135 -34.85 24.39 -69.86
N LEU A 136 -35.56 24.56 -68.74
CA LEU A 136 -36.92 25.12 -68.73
C LEU A 136 -36.92 26.57 -69.22
N THR A 137 -35.94 27.38 -68.81
CA THR A 137 -35.79 28.76 -69.25
C THR A 137 -35.51 28.87 -70.76
N GLU A 138 -34.79 27.89 -71.33
CA GLU A 138 -34.54 27.83 -72.77
C GLU A 138 -35.76 27.33 -73.57
N THR A 139 -36.49 26.34 -73.05
CA THR A 139 -37.62 25.68 -73.77
C THR A 139 -38.98 26.33 -73.56
N VAL A 140 -39.23 27.00 -72.43
CA VAL A 140 -40.50 27.69 -72.13
C VAL A 140 -40.48 29.07 -72.79
N LYS A 141 -40.51 29.08 -74.12
CA LYS A 141 -40.69 30.27 -74.96
C LYS A 141 -41.80 30.03 -75.98
N GLY A 142 -42.54 31.07 -76.34
CA GLY A 142 -43.62 30.98 -77.34
C GLY A 142 -44.83 30.14 -76.90
N GLN A 143 -45.32 29.25 -77.76
CA GLN A 143 -46.58 28.51 -77.56
C GLN A 143 -46.61 27.63 -76.30
N VAL A 144 -45.45 27.10 -75.87
CA VAL A 144 -45.34 26.25 -74.67
C VAL A 144 -45.63 27.08 -73.41
N ALA A 145 -45.12 28.31 -73.33
CA ALA A 145 -45.38 29.23 -72.22
C ALA A 145 -46.87 29.66 -72.16
N THR A 146 -47.48 29.94 -73.31
CA THR A 146 -48.91 30.28 -73.38
C THR A 146 -49.80 29.11 -72.97
N LYS A 147 -49.41 27.87 -73.32
CA LYS A 147 -50.13 26.66 -72.90
C LYS A 147 -50.02 26.42 -71.39
N LEU A 148 -48.81 26.53 -70.81
CA LEU A 148 -48.57 26.45 -69.37
C LEU A 148 -49.35 27.51 -68.57
N LEU A 149 -49.44 28.75 -69.08
CA LEU A 149 -50.24 29.82 -68.48
C LEU A 149 -51.74 29.49 -68.50
N THR A 150 -52.22 28.98 -69.64
CA THR A 150 -53.63 28.61 -69.82
C THR A 150 -54.02 27.43 -68.92
N ASP A 151 -53.16 26.41 -68.86
CA ASP A 151 -53.35 25.24 -67.99
C ASP A 151 -53.28 25.64 -66.50
N GLY A 152 -52.37 26.53 -66.12
CA GLY A 152 -52.28 27.07 -64.75
C GLY A 152 -53.51 27.89 -64.32
N ILE A 153 -54.07 28.71 -65.23
CA ILE A 153 -55.33 29.42 -64.99
C ILE A 153 -56.49 28.43 -64.82
N LYS A 154 -56.49 27.34 -65.59
CA LYS A 154 -57.51 26.29 -65.53
C LYS A 154 -57.45 25.48 -64.23
N ASP A 155 -56.24 25.16 -63.77
CA ASP A 155 -56.01 24.44 -62.51
C ASP A 155 -56.37 25.30 -61.29
N LEU A 156 -56.10 26.61 -61.36
CA LEU A 156 -56.50 27.56 -60.32
C LEU A 156 -58.04 27.69 -60.26
N ALA A 157 -58.70 27.75 -61.42
CA ALA A 157 -60.16 27.75 -61.50
C ALA A 157 -60.81 26.43 -61.02
N ALA A 158 -60.10 25.31 -61.14
CA ALA A 158 -60.55 24.00 -60.65
C ALA A 158 -60.36 23.79 -59.14
N LYS A 159 -59.40 24.48 -58.50
CA LYS A 159 -59.16 24.45 -57.04
C LYS A 159 -59.93 25.52 -56.25
N LEU A 160 -60.49 26.51 -56.94
CA LEU A 160 -61.30 27.60 -56.34
C LEU A 160 -62.83 27.38 -56.48
N ASN A 161 -63.25 26.30 -57.12
CA ASN A 161 -64.60 25.73 -57.00
C ASN A 161 -64.57 24.55 -56.02
#